data_AF-A0A9W3EY84-F1
#
_entry.id   AF-A0A9W3EY84-F1
#
_cell.length_a   1.000
_cell.length_b   1.000
_cell.length_c   1.000
_cell.angle_alpha   90.00
_cell.angle_beta   90.00
_cell.angle_gamma   90.00
#
_symmetry.space_group_name_H-M   'P 1'
#
loop_
_entity.id
_entity.type
_entity.pdbx_description
1 polymer ?
#
loop_
_entity_poly.entity_id
_entity_poly.type
_entity_poly.pdbx_seq_one_letter_code
_entity_poly.pdbx_strand_id
1 'polypeptide(L)'
;MILPPKLKLLLFLSSQMAIFILFIHLYSYNFNSQNMKEEPNPTHMHVLVLSSWRSGSSFVGQLFAQHPDVFYLMEPAWHVWMTFTQSTAQRLHMAVRDLIRAVFLCDMSVFDAYMKPGPRKQSSLFQWYSSRALCSPPACNVLPQNETISQSDCRILCNQEPFEVVEKACHSHSHVVLKEVRFFNLQVLYPLLRDPSLNLHIVHLVRDPRAVFRSRERTTQDLMIDSHIVMGQDWQKLKKEDQPYYAMQVICQSQLEIYKAVQSLPKVLRQRYLLMRYEDLARDPLAQTARMYEYVGLKFLPQLQTWVYNITRGKGMGGHAFQTNARNALSVSQAWRWSLPYEKVSRLQKVCGNTMNLLGYHLATSEQEQKNLSLDLLSTWSPYQQIYQEG
;
A
#
# COMPACT_ATOMS: atom_id res chain seq x y z
N MET A 1 -2.90 14.94 82.58
CA MET A 1 -2.82 16.35 82.11
C MET A 1 -3.97 16.59 81.15
N ILE A 2 -4.95 17.40 81.54
CA ILE A 2 -6.13 17.72 80.72
C ILE A 2 -5.72 18.79 79.72
N LEU A 3 -5.67 18.47 78.42
CA LEU A 3 -5.33 19.45 77.39
C LEU A 3 -6.32 20.63 77.44
N PRO A 4 -5.83 21.89 77.40
CA PRO A 4 -6.69 23.07 77.44
C PRO A 4 -7.66 23.07 76.25
N PRO A 5 -8.91 23.53 76.43
CA PRO A 5 -9.98 23.42 75.43
C PRO A 5 -9.62 24.05 74.08
N LYS A 6 -8.83 25.14 74.09
CA LYS A 6 -8.31 25.78 72.87
C LYS A 6 -7.36 24.87 72.08
N LEU A 7 -6.55 24.07 72.77
CA LEU A 7 -5.61 23.14 72.14
C LEU A 7 -6.33 21.92 71.56
N LYS A 8 -7.40 21.45 72.21
CA LYS A 8 -8.29 20.41 71.65
C LYS A 8 -8.99 20.87 70.37
N LEU A 9 -9.45 22.13 70.34
CA LEU A 9 -10.07 22.72 69.15
C LEU A 9 -9.06 22.87 68.00
N LEU A 10 -7.84 23.33 68.29
CA LEU A 10 -6.76 23.42 67.32
C LEU A 10 -6.39 22.05 66.73
N LEU A 11 -6.26 21.02 67.57
CA LEU A 11 -5.98 19.65 67.13
C LEU A 11 -7.10 19.08 66.26
N PHE A 12 -8.36 19.35 66.61
CA PHE A 12 -9.50 18.94 65.81
C PHE A 12 -9.49 19.63 64.43
N LEU A 13 -9.28 20.94 64.39
CA LEU A 13 -9.21 21.70 63.13
C LEU A 13 -8.02 21.26 62.25
N SER A 14 -6.85 20.98 62.84
CA SER A 14 -5.71 20.46 62.08
C SER A 14 -5.97 19.06 61.53
N SER A 15 -6.70 18.22 62.27
CA SER A 15 -7.10 16.89 61.81
C SER A 15 -8.10 16.97 60.65
N GLN A 16 -9.09 17.85 60.72
CA GLN A 16 -10.05 18.06 59.62
C GLN A 16 -9.36 18.58 58.36
N MET A 17 -8.41 19.50 58.50
CA MET A 17 -7.60 20.01 57.38
C MET A 17 -6.75 18.90 56.74
N ALA A 18 -6.10 18.06 57.55
CA ALA A 18 -5.32 16.93 57.04
C ALA A 18 -6.18 15.92 56.28
N ILE A 19 -7.38 15.60 56.80
CA ILE A 19 -8.34 14.71 56.13
C ILE A 19 -8.80 15.30 54.80
N PHE A 20 -9.09 16.61 54.76
CA PHE A 20 -9.52 17.30 53.55
C PHE A 20 -8.42 17.31 52.47
N ILE A 21 -7.16 17.57 52.86
CA ILE A 21 -6.00 17.51 51.96
C ILE A 21 -5.79 16.07 51.45
N LEU A 22 -5.94 15.06 52.31
CA LEU A 22 -5.85 13.66 51.91
C LEU A 22 -6.95 13.28 50.92
N PHE A 23 -8.18 13.77 51.14
CA PHE A 23 -9.29 13.59 50.22
C PHE A 23 -9.05 14.25 48.86
N ILE A 24 -8.49 15.47 48.83
CA ILE A 24 -8.11 16.14 47.58
C ILE A 24 -7.00 15.36 46.87
N HIS A 25 -5.99 14.87 47.57
CA HIS A 25 -4.93 14.07 46.97
C HIS A 25 -5.46 12.74 46.43
N LEU A 26 -6.28 12.02 47.18
CA LEU A 26 -6.91 10.77 46.74
C LEU A 26 -7.87 11.00 45.56
N TYR A 27 -8.64 12.10 45.59
CA TYR A 27 -9.52 12.48 44.49
C TYR A 27 -8.73 12.88 43.24
N SER A 28 -7.65 13.67 43.38
CA SER A 28 -6.77 14.04 42.26
C SER A 28 -6.03 12.83 41.67
N TYR A 29 -5.65 11.86 42.52
CA TYR A 29 -5.02 10.62 42.09
C TYR A 29 -6.00 9.72 41.36
N ASN A 30 -7.23 9.54 41.86
CA ASN A 30 -8.28 8.80 41.17
C ASN A 30 -8.71 9.48 39.86
N PHE A 31 -8.78 10.81 39.83
CA PHE A 31 -9.12 11.57 38.62
C PHE A 31 -8.01 11.49 37.55
N ASN A 32 -6.73 11.45 37.96
CA ASN A 32 -5.63 11.19 37.04
C ASN A 32 -5.54 9.72 36.60
N SER A 33 -5.93 8.77 37.47
CA SER A 33 -6.02 7.34 37.12
C SER A 33 -7.18 7.02 36.16
N GLN A 34 -8.28 7.79 36.20
CA GLN A 34 -9.42 7.63 35.30
C GLN A 34 -9.29 8.44 33.99
N ASN A 35 -8.29 9.32 33.88
CA ASN A 35 -8.02 10.12 32.68
C ASN A 35 -6.80 9.65 31.86
N MET A 36 -6.30 8.43 32.10
CA MET A 36 -5.70 7.70 30.99
C MET A 36 -6.83 7.39 30.02
N LYS A 37 -7.09 8.32 29.09
CA LYS A 37 -7.76 7.98 27.83
C LYS A 37 -7.03 6.74 27.32
N GLU A 38 -7.71 5.59 27.32
CA GLU A 38 -7.32 4.50 26.42
C GLU A 38 -7.09 5.17 25.07
N GLU A 39 -5.86 5.13 24.56
CA GLU A 39 -5.64 5.45 23.16
C GLU A 39 -6.64 4.58 22.40
N PRO A 40 -7.48 5.16 21.51
CA PRO A 40 -8.42 4.35 20.76
C PRO A 40 -7.60 3.32 20.01
N ASN A 41 -7.68 2.06 20.43
CA ASN A 41 -7.11 0.95 19.68
C ASN A 41 -7.64 1.13 18.25
N PRO A 42 -6.75 1.23 17.23
CA PRO A 42 -7.22 1.45 15.87
C PRO A 42 -8.22 0.35 15.53
N THR A 43 -9.46 0.74 15.26
CA THR A 43 -10.57 -0.18 15.03
C THR A 43 -10.34 -1.03 13.77
N HIS A 44 -9.49 -0.54 12.87
CA HIS A 44 -9.14 -1.19 11.61
C HIS A 44 -7.64 -1.49 11.54
N MET A 45 -7.29 -2.60 10.88
CA MET A 45 -5.95 -2.78 10.35
C MET A 45 -5.80 -2.00 9.05
N HIS A 46 -4.76 -1.16 8.95
CA HIS A 46 -4.53 -0.33 7.78
C HIS A 46 -3.36 -0.89 6.99
N VAL A 47 -3.56 -1.13 5.69
CA VAL A 47 -2.52 -1.70 4.84
C VAL A 47 -2.27 -0.80 3.64
N LEU A 48 -1.02 -0.38 3.46
CA LEU A 48 -0.58 0.28 2.24
C LEU A 48 0.15 -0.72 1.35
N VAL A 49 -0.43 -1.05 0.20
CA VAL A 49 0.28 -1.75 -0.88
C VAL A 49 1.10 -0.71 -1.63
N LEU A 50 2.38 -0.61 -1.28
CA LEU A 50 3.36 0.30 -1.86
C LEU A 50 4.04 -0.37 -3.05
N SER A 51 4.21 0.36 -4.15
CA SER A 51 4.88 -0.16 -5.36
C SER A 51 5.26 1.00 -6.29
N SER A 52 5.92 0.71 -7.41
CA SER A 52 5.90 1.57 -8.61
C SER A 52 4.92 1.02 -9.67
N TRP A 53 4.59 1.81 -10.69
CA TRP A 53 3.79 1.33 -11.81
C TRP A 53 4.42 0.12 -12.50
N ARG A 54 3.55 -0.78 -12.98
CA ARG A 54 3.91 -1.99 -13.74
C ARG A 54 4.70 -3.05 -12.95
N SER A 55 4.86 -2.89 -11.63
CA SER A 55 5.49 -3.89 -10.76
C SER A 55 4.54 -5.02 -10.32
N GLY A 56 3.29 -5.04 -10.78
CA GLY A 56 2.32 -6.10 -10.46
C GLY A 56 1.40 -5.79 -9.27
N SER A 57 1.44 -4.57 -8.74
CA SER A 57 0.63 -4.16 -7.58
C SER A 57 -0.87 -4.26 -7.80
N SER A 58 -1.37 -4.20 -9.03
CA SER A 58 -2.80 -4.47 -9.31
C SER A 58 -3.18 -5.91 -8.99
N PHE A 59 -2.29 -6.88 -9.22
CA PHE A 59 -2.54 -8.28 -8.83
C PHE A 59 -2.54 -8.41 -7.30
N VAL A 60 -1.55 -7.85 -6.61
CA VAL A 60 -1.50 -7.84 -5.13
C VAL A 60 -2.72 -7.14 -4.53
N GLY A 61 -3.13 -6.00 -5.09
CA GLY A 61 -4.34 -5.31 -4.69
C GLY A 61 -5.57 -6.19 -4.85
N GLN A 62 -5.65 -7.01 -5.91
CA GLN A 62 -6.74 -7.98 -6.07
C GLN A 62 -6.68 -9.16 -5.10
N LEU A 63 -5.50 -9.57 -4.61
CA LEU A 63 -5.43 -10.55 -3.53
C LEU A 63 -6.25 -10.03 -2.33
N PHE A 64 -5.97 -8.80 -1.89
CA PHE A 64 -6.72 -8.17 -0.80
C PHE A 64 -8.17 -7.87 -1.15
N ALA A 65 -8.45 -7.31 -2.33
CA ALA A 65 -9.77 -6.83 -2.70
C ALA A 65 -10.83 -7.93 -2.77
N GLN A 66 -10.44 -9.20 -2.91
CA GLN A 66 -11.38 -10.32 -2.92
C GLN A 66 -11.74 -10.83 -1.51
N HIS A 67 -11.02 -10.41 -0.47
CA HIS A 67 -11.27 -10.85 0.90
C HIS A 67 -12.53 -10.16 1.48
N PRO A 68 -13.46 -10.89 2.12
CA PRO A 68 -14.72 -10.32 2.63
C PRO A 68 -14.52 -9.28 3.75
N ASP A 69 -13.44 -9.37 4.51
CA ASP A 69 -13.14 -8.45 5.62
C ASP A 69 -12.35 -7.20 5.19
N VAL A 70 -12.10 -7.01 3.89
CA VAL A 70 -11.26 -5.94 3.35
C VAL A 70 -12.08 -4.90 2.59
N PHE A 71 -12.00 -3.65 3.02
CA PHE A 71 -12.29 -2.50 2.19
C PHE A 71 -11.02 -2.11 1.42
N TYR A 72 -11.07 -2.24 0.09
CA TYR A 72 -9.94 -1.93 -0.79
C TYR A 72 -10.21 -0.69 -1.65
N LEU A 73 -9.23 0.19 -1.82
CA LEU A 73 -9.24 1.20 -2.88
C LEU A 73 -7.96 1.16 -3.70
N MET A 74 -8.12 1.21 -5.02
CA MET A 74 -7.02 1.28 -5.96
C MET A 74 -6.65 2.74 -6.23
N GLU A 75 -5.47 3.15 -5.82
CA GLU A 75 -4.89 4.48 -6.09
C GLU A 75 -5.86 5.63 -5.76
N PRO A 76 -6.40 5.74 -4.53
CA PRO A 76 -7.24 6.88 -4.16
C PRO A 76 -6.55 8.23 -4.39
N ALA A 77 -5.22 8.31 -4.28
CA ALA A 77 -4.48 9.53 -4.57
C ALA A 77 -4.47 9.90 -6.07
N TRP A 78 -4.94 9.03 -6.97
CA TRP A 78 -5.13 9.31 -8.40
C TRP A 78 -5.83 10.65 -8.62
N HIS A 79 -6.82 10.98 -7.79
CA HIS A 79 -7.54 12.25 -7.86
C HIS A 79 -6.61 13.46 -7.67
N VAL A 80 -5.69 13.43 -6.70
CA VAL A 80 -4.69 14.51 -6.51
C VAL A 80 -3.82 14.67 -7.76
N TRP A 81 -3.34 13.54 -8.30
CA TRP A 81 -2.44 13.52 -9.45
C TRP A 81 -3.11 14.05 -10.72
N MET A 82 -4.40 13.76 -10.90
CA MET A 82 -5.16 14.22 -12.06
C MET A 82 -5.67 15.65 -11.94
N THR A 83 -5.84 16.16 -10.72
CA THR A 83 -6.12 17.58 -10.48
C THR A 83 -4.88 18.43 -10.79
N PHE A 84 -3.68 17.92 -10.49
CA PHE A 84 -2.42 18.67 -10.59
C PHE A 84 -1.39 18.00 -11.51
N THR A 85 -1.79 17.69 -12.76
CA THR A 85 -0.96 16.95 -13.74
C THR A 85 0.38 17.60 -14.09
N GLN A 86 0.50 18.92 -13.91
CA GLN A 86 1.72 19.69 -14.14
C GLN A 86 2.68 19.72 -12.94
N SER A 87 2.27 19.15 -11.80
CA SER A 87 3.08 19.08 -10.59
C SER A 87 3.93 17.81 -10.58
N THR A 88 4.74 17.65 -9.53
CA THR A 88 5.63 16.49 -9.37
C THR A 88 5.28 15.69 -8.13
N ALA A 89 5.72 14.42 -8.11
CA ALA A 89 5.57 13.55 -6.95
C ALA A 89 6.10 14.21 -5.66
N GLN A 90 7.25 14.90 -5.76
CA GLN A 90 7.86 15.60 -4.63
C GLN A 90 7.01 16.77 -4.12
N ARG A 91 6.35 17.54 -4.99
CA ARG A 91 5.54 18.70 -4.58
C ARG A 91 4.21 18.31 -3.94
N LEU A 92 3.59 17.23 -4.42
CA LEU A 92 2.27 16.79 -3.97
C LEU A 92 2.31 15.78 -2.82
N HIS A 93 3.50 15.36 -2.38
CA HIS A 93 3.65 14.29 -1.40
C HIS A 93 2.89 14.52 -0.08
N MET A 94 2.74 15.79 0.36
CA MET A 94 1.95 16.13 1.56
C MET A 94 0.46 15.98 1.31
N ALA A 95 -0.07 16.59 0.24
CA ALA A 95 -1.46 16.45 -0.15
C ALA A 95 -1.87 14.96 -0.32
N VAL A 96 -0.99 14.17 -0.92
CA VAL A 96 -1.20 12.74 -1.13
C VAL A 96 -1.16 11.97 0.18
N ARG A 97 -0.18 12.25 1.06
CA ARG A 97 -0.11 11.65 2.39
C ARG A 97 -1.37 11.96 3.22
N ASP A 98 -1.83 13.20 3.17
CA ASP A 98 -2.97 13.67 3.95
C ASP A 98 -4.28 13.07 3.42
N LEU A 99 -4.43 12.93 2.10
CA LEU A 99 -5.53 12.16 1.49
C LEU A 99 -5.51 10.71 1.93
N ILE A 100 -4.35 10.05 1.85
CA ILE A 100 -4.22 8.65 2.24
C ILE A 100 -4.56 8.44 3.72
N ARG A 101 -4.13 9.37 4.59
CA ARG A 101 -4.49 9.36 6.01
C ARG A 101 -5.99 9.45 6.22
N ALA A 102 -6.66 10.41 5.57
CA ALA A 102 -8.09 10.60 5.71
C ALA A 102 -8.87 9.37 5.23
N VAL A 103 -8.51 8.82 4.07
CA VAL A 103 -9.13 7.60 3.52
C VAL A 103 -8.91 6.39 4.43
N PHE A 104 -7.73 6.26 5.05
CA PHE A 104 -7.49 5.19 6.03
C PHE A 104 -8.42 5.29 7.24
N LEU A 105 -8.73 6.51 7.69
CA LEU A 105 -9.70 6.78 8.75
C LEU A 105 -11.16 6.81 8.26
N CYS A 106 -11.40 6.34 7.03
CA CYS A 106 -12.69 6.34 6.35
C CYS A 106 -13.30 7.73 6.10
N ASP A 107 -12.56 8.82 6.25
CA ASP A 107 -13.02 10.16 5.91
C ASP A 107 -12.93 10.40 4.39
N MET A 108 -14.08 10.26 3.72
CA MET A 108 -14.20 10.44 2.27
C MET A 108 -14.45 11.90 1.86
N SER A 109 -14.62 12.82 2.82
CA SER A 109 -14.77 14.26 2.53
C SER A 109 -13.48 14.88 1.99
N VAL A 110 -12.33 14.22 2.21
CA VAL A 110 -11.05 14.66 1.65
C VAL A 110 -11.04 14.73 0.12
N PHE A 111 -11.92 13.98 -0.54
CA PHE A 111 -12.06 14.02 -1.99
C PHE A 111 -12.68 15.33 -2.51
N ASP A 112 -13.35 16.12 -1.66
CA ASP A 112 -13.95 17.41 -2.01
C ASP A 112 -12.90 18.40 -2.54
N ALA A 113 -11.65 18.28 -2.07
CA ALA A 113 -10.54 19.11 -2.52
C ALA A 113 -10.04 18.78 -3.94
N TYR A 114 -10.36 17.59 -4.46
CA TYR A 114 -9.76 17.07 -5.70
C TYR A 114 -10.78 16.63 -6.75
N MET A 115 -12.03 16.36 -6.36
CA MET A 115 -13.12 16.03 -7.28
C MET A 115 -13.95 17.25 -7.63
N LYS A 116 -14.67 17.18 -8.75
CA LYS A 116 -15.59 18.27 -9.14
C LYS A 116 -16.72 18.41 -8.11
N PRO A 117 -17.13 19.64 -7.76
CA PRO A 117 -18.30 19.87 -6.92
C PRO A 117 -19.57 19.26 -7.51
N GLY A 118 -20.47 18.78 -6.64
CA GLY A 118 -21.77 18.22 -7.03
C GLY A 118 -22.03 16.84 -6.43
N PRO A 119 -23.21 16.25 -6.72
CA PRO A 119 -23.55 14.90 -6.26
C PRO A 119 -22.58 13.90 -6.86
N ARG A 120 -21.86 13.20 -5.98
CA ARG A 120 -20.91 12.15 -6.34
C ARG A 120 -21.58 10.79 -6.23
N LYS A 121 -21.08 9.86 -7.03
CA LYS A 121 -21.42 8.44 -6.95
C LYS A 121 -20.18 7.70 -6.54
N GLN A 122 -20.30 6.49 -5.99
CA GLN A 122 -19.10 5.68 -5.74
C GLN A 122 -18.26 5.48 -7.00
N SER A 123 -18.90 5.51 -8.18
CA SER A 123 -18.23 5.42 -9.47
C SER A 123 -17.33 6.61 -9.84
N SER A 124 -17.38 7.70 -9.07
CA SER A 124 -16.44 8.80 -9.15
C SER A 124 -15.03 8.41 -8.66
N LEU A 125 -14.89 7.35 -7.86
CA LEU A 125 -13.58 6.85 -7.43
C LEU A 125 -12.88 6.09 -8.56
N PHE A 126 -11.58 6.34 -8.70
CA PHE A 126 -10.75 5.65 -9.69
C PHE A 126 -10.78 4.14 -9.40
N GLN A 127 -11.13 3.34 -10.41
CA GLN A 127 -11.13 1.87 -10.34
C GLN A 127 -11.97 1.30 -9.18
N TRP A 128 -13.01 2.00 -8.72
CA TRP A 128 -13.87 1.60 -7.59
C TRP A 128 -14.40 0.16 -7.71
N TYR A 129 -14.78 -0.27 -8.91
CA TYR A 129 -15.33 -1.60 -9.21
C TYR A 129 -14.34 -2.75 -8.99
N SER A 130 -13.06 -2.44 -8.72
CA SER A 130 -12.05 -3.42 -8.34
C SER A 130 -12.13 -3.81 -6.86
N SER A 131 -12.95 -3.12 -6.07
CA SER A 131 -13.17 -3.37 -4.64
C SER A 131 -14.42 -4.21 -4.42
N ARG A 132 -14.28 -5.42 -3.86
CA ARG A 132 -15.43 -6.26 -3.50
C ARG A 132 -16.37 -5.53 -2.54
N ALA A 133 -15.83 -4.79 -1.57
CA ALA A 133 -16.59 -4.03 -0.59
C ALA A 133 -17.53 -2.97 -1.20
N LEU A 134 -17.20 -2.43 -2.38
CA LEU A 134 -18.04 -1.49 -3.14
C LEU A 134 -19.01 -2.17 -4.10
N CYS A 135 -18.87 -3.50 -4.24
CA CYS A 135 -19.69 -4.36 -5.08
C CYS A 135 -20.58 -5.31 -4.26
N SER A 136 -20.63 -5.12 -2.94
CA SER A 136 -21.42 -5.92 -2.00
C SER A 136 -22.07 -5.03 -0.93
N PRO A 137 -23.04 -5.53 -0.16
CA PRO A 137 -23.56 -4.77 0.99
C PRO A 137 -22.44 -4.38 1.96
N PRO A 138 -22.49 -3.18 2.58
CA PRO A 138 -23.59 -2.21 2.52
C PRO A 138 -23.55 -1.27 1.30
N ALA A 139 -22.53 -1.36 0.43
CA ALA A 139 -22.38 -0.44 -0.69
C ALA A 139 -23.30 -0.73 -1.87
N CYS A 140 -23.48 -2.01 -2.22
CA CYS A 140 -24.31 -2.43 -3.33
C CYS A 140 -25.05 -3.72 -2.99
N ASN A 141 -26.38 -3.69 -3.00
CA ASN A 141 -27.23 -4.83 -2.64
C ASN A 141 -27.67 -5.68 -3.85
N VAL A 142 -27.20 -5.34 -5.06
CA VAL A 142 -27.67 -5.96 -6.31
C VAL A 142 -27.02 -7.33 -6.55
N LEU A 143 -25.81 -7.55 -6.04
CA LEU A 143 -25.02 -8.75 -6.31
C LEU A 143 -25.11 -9.78 -5.17
N PRO A 144 -25.22 -11.10 -5.47
CA PRO A 144 -25.24 -12.15 -4.45
C PRO A 144 -23.92 -12.22 -3.65
N GLN A 145 -24.02 -12.37 -2.33
CA GLN A 145 -22.85 -12.38 -1.43
C GLN A 145 -21.93 -13.61 -1.60
N ASN A 146 -22.47 -14.75 -2.00
CA ASN A 146 -21.75 -16.04 -1.97
C ASN A 146 -21.05 -16.40 -3.28
N GLU A 147 -21.11 -15.53 -4.29
CA GLU A 147 -20.48 -15.77 -5.59
C GLU A 147 -19.20 -14.93 -5.78
N THR A 148 -18.36 -15.36 -6.72
CA THR A 148 -17.22 -14.55 -7.15
C THR A 148 -17.77 -13.33 -7.87
N ILE A 149 -17.65 -12.16 -7.25
CA ILE A 149 -18.20 -10.93 -7.82
C ILE A 149 -17.40 -10.55 -9.07
N SER A 150 -18.07 -10.56 -10.22
CA SER A 150 -17.50 -10.11 -11.46
C SER A 150 -17.31 -8.59 -11.44
N GLN A 151 -16.08 -8.14 -11.71
CA GLN A 151 -15.76 -6.72 -11.83
C GLN A 151 -16.56 -6.02 -12.93
N SER A 152 -16.89 -6.71 -14.04
CA SER A 152 -17.72 -6.15 -15.11
C SER A 152 -19.13 -5.88 -14.63
N ASP A 153 -19.70 -6.83 -13.89
CA ASP A 153 -21.09 -6.76 -13.46
C ASP A 153 -21.24 -5.71 -12.37
N CYS A 154 -20.29 -5.66 -11.43
CA CYS A 154 -20.21 -4.57 -10.46
C CYS A 154 -20.14 -3.22 -11.15
N ARG A 155 -19.27 -3.05 -12.16
CA ARG A 155 -19.14 -1.78 -12.89
C ARG A 155 -20.45 -1.36 -13.57
N ILE A 156 -21.28 -2.29 -13.99
CA ILE A 156 -22.56 -1.99 -14.67
C ILE A 156 -23.68 -1.78 -13.66
N LEU A 157 -23.77 -2.63 -12.64
CA LEU A 157 -24.93 -2.71 -11.74
C LEU A 157 -24.82 -1.77 -10.54
N CYS A 158 -23.61 -1.52 -10.03
CA CYS A 158 -23.40 -0.75 -8.80
C CYS A 158 -22.91 0.69 -9.08
N ASN A 159 -22.78 1.14 -10.33
CA ASN A 159 -22.15 2.45 -10.61
C ASN A 159 -22.96 3.67 -10.17
N GLN A 160 -24.25 3.50 -9.91
CA GLN A 160 -25.14 4.60 -9.53
C GLN A 160 -25.24 4.82 -8.01
N GLU A 161 -24.63 3.96 -7.19
CA GLU A 161 -24.72 4.08 -5.74
C GLU A 161 -24.16 5.43 -5.24
N PRO A 162 -24.82 6.05 -4.25
CA PRO A 162 -24.46 7.37 -3.75
C PRO A 162 -23.10 7.32 -3.04
N PHE A 163 -22.34 8.42 -3.04
CA PHE A 163 -20.95 8.42 -2.57
C PHE A 163 -20.80 8.04 -1.09
N GLU A 164 -21.80 8.35 -0.26
CA GLU A 164 -21.84 8.08 1.18
C GLU A 164 -21.74 6.57 1.49
N VAL A 165 -22.03 5.69 0.53
CA VAL A 165 -21.86 4.25 0.73
C VAL A 165 -20.40 3.82 0.84
N VAL A 166 -19.46 4.61 0.31
CA VAL A 166 -18.03 4.32 0.35
C VAL A 166 -17.52 4.37 1.80
N GLU A 167 -17.90 5.41 2.53
CA GLU A 167 -17.56 5.59 3.95
C GLU A 167 -18.22 4.51 4.81
N LYS A 168 -19.51 4.21 4.55
CA LYS A 168 -20.22 3.11 5.23
C LYS A 168 -19.54 1.76 5.02
N ALA A 169 -19.12 1.46 3.80
CA ALA A 169 -18.38 0.23 3.50
C ALA A 169 -17.01 0.24 4.17
N CYS A 170 -16.29 1.36 4.16
CA CYS A 170 -14.99 1.46 4.85
C CYS A 170 -15.11 1.13 6.34
N HIS A 171 -16.08 1.73 7.04
CA HIS A 171 -16.31 1.46 8.46
C HIS A 171 -16.81 0.05 8.77
N SER A 172 -17.48 -0.61 7.82
CA SER A 172 -18.03 -1.96 8.05
C SER A 172 -17.00 -3.08 7.89
N HIS A 173 -15.78 -2.79 7.47
CA HIS A 173 -14.73 -3.79 7.23
C HIS A 173 -13.61 -3.64 8.26
N SER A 174 -12.98 -4.75 8.67
CA SER A 174 -11.91 -4.72 9.68
C SER A 174 -10.56 -4.30 9.10
N HIS A 175 -10.38 -4.38 7.78
CA HIS A 175 -9.15 -4.02 7.10
C HIS A 175 -9.41 -2.94 6.04
N VAL A 176 -8.62 -1.86 6.09
CA VAL A 176 -8.62 -0.81 5.07
C VAL A 176 -7.32 -0.91 4.28
N VAL A 177 -7.43 -1.30 3.01
CA VAL A 177 -6.27 -1.57 2.15
C VAL A 177 -6.23 -0.58 0.99
N LEU A 178 -5.17 0.21 0.91
CA LEU A 178 -4.98 1.20 -0.15
C LEU A 178 -3.76 0.80 -0.99
N LYS A 179 -3.90 0.83 -2.32
CA LYS A 179 -2.77 0.60 -3.24
C LYS A 179 -2.27 1.91 -3.80
N GLU A 180 -1.00 2.22 -3.61
CA GLU A 180 -0.38 3.44 -4.17
C GLU A 180 0.91 3.14 -4.93
N VAL A 181 1.11 3.88 -6.03
CA VAL A 181 2.24 3.65 -6.96
C VAL A 181 3.16 4.85 -7.14
N ARG A 182 2.89 5.92 -6.38
CA ARG A 182 3.52 7.26 -6.51
C ARG A 182 4.25 7.75 -5.27
N PHE A 183 4.45 6.90 -4.26
CA PHE A 183 5.32 7.21 -3.13
C PHE A 183 6.75 6.78 -3.44
N PHE A 184 7.58 7.75 -3.84
CA PHE A 184 8.98 7.52 -4.21
C PHE A 184 9.97 7.69 -3.04
N ASN A 185 9.49 8.11 -1.87
CA ASN A 185 10.31 8.31 -0.69
C ASN A 185 9.52 7.84 0.55
N LEU A 186 10.08 6.87 1.27
CA LEU A 186 9.46 6.30 2.47
C LEU A 186 9.30 7.34 3.60
N GLN A 187 10.17 8.34 3.68
CA GLN A 187 10.12 9.37 4.72
C GLN A 187 8.81 10.16 4.72
N VAL A 188 8.16 10.28 3.55
CA VAL A 188 6.83 10.89 3.43
C VAL A 188 5.78 10.14 4.24
N LEU A 189 5.95 8.82 4.40
CA LEU A 189 5.03 7.95 5.12
C LEU A 189 5.37 7.82 6.61
N TYR A 190 6.51 8.37 7.07
CA TYR A 190 6.89 8.32 8.49
C TYR A 190 5.84 8.92 9.44
N PRO A 191 5.18 10.04 9.11
CA PRO A 191 4.08 10.54 9.95
C PRO A 191 2.94 9.53 10.08
N LEU A 192 2.59 8.81 9.01
CA LEU A 192 1.52 7.81 9.04
C LEU A 192 1.91 6.55 9.82
N LEU A 193 3.17 6.12 9.69
CA LEU A 193 3.70 4.98 10.46
C LEU A 193 3.78 5.24 11.96
N ARG A 194 3.84 6.51 12.37
CA ARG A 194 3.92 6.97 13.77
C ARG A 194 2.58 7.46 14.32
N ASP A 195 1.55 7.50 13.48
CA ASP A 195 0.25 8.02 13.88
C ASP A 195 -0.46 7.00 14.79
N PRO A 196 -0.76 7.35 16.06
CA PRO A 196 -1.42 6.43 16.98
C PRO A 196 -2.85 6.06 16.52
N SER A 197 -3.50 6.89 15.67
CA SER A 197 -4.81 6.53 15.12
C SER A 197 -4.73 5.49 14.01
N LEU A 198 -3.53 5.11 13.54
CA LEU A 198 -3.33 4.17 12.44
C LEU A 198 -2.58 2.91 12.89
N ASN A 199 -3.24 1.76 12.75
CA ASN A 199 -2.55 0.47 12.72
C ASN A 199 -1.96 0.17 11.32
N LEU A 200 -1.08 1.06 10.84
CA LEU A 200 -0.52 1.00 9.48
C LEU A 200 0.57 -0.06 9.34
N HIS A 201 0.39 -0.95 8.36
CA HIS A 201 1.37 -1.90 7.84
C HIS A 201 1.60 -1.64 6.35
N ILE A 202 2.85 -1.69 5.91
CA ILE A 202 3.20 -1.51 4.50
C ILE A 202 3.54 -2.88 3.90
N VAL A 203 2.94 -3.21 2.77
CA VAL A 203 3.35 -4.30 1.89
C VAL A 203 4.00 -3.67 0.66
N HIS A 204 5.34 -3.69 0.62
CA HIS A 204 6.10 -3.13 -0.48
C HIS A 204 6.41 -4.19 -1.53
N LEU A 205 5.84 -4.02 -2.72
CA LEU A 205 6.07 -4.88 -3.87
C LEU A 205 7.16 -4.30 -4.78
N VAL A 206 8.22 -5.07 -4.98
CA VAL A 206 9.26 -4.80 -5.96
C VAL A 206 9.20 -5.81 -7.10
N ARG A 207 9.73 -5.45 -8.26
CA ARG A 207 9.74 -6.30 -9.46
C ARG A 207 11.04 -6.09 -10.23
N ASP A 208 11.47 -7.11 -10.97
CA ASP A 208 12.63 -7.03 -11.86
C ASP A 208 12.50 -5.80 -12.78
N PRO A 209 13.44 -4.83 -12.73
CA PRO A 209 13.41 -3.65 -13.56
C PRO A 209 13.27 -3.94 -15.06
N ARG A 210 13.80 -5.07 -15.54
CA ARG A 210 13.69 -5.51 -16.95
C ARG A 210 12.25 -5.87 -17.32
N ALA A 211 11.53 -6.53 -16.41
CA ALA A 211 10.12 -6.83 -16.58
C ALA A 211 9.25 -5.56 -16.52
N VAL A 212 9.57 -4.63 -15.61
CA VAL A 212 8.90 -3.32 -15.50
C VAL A 212 9.12 -2.52 -16.79
N PHE A 213 10.35 -2.38 -17.25
CA PHE A 213 10.72 -1.65 -18.46
C PHE A 213 9.98 -2.17 -19.69
N ARG A 214 10.02 -3.49 -19.94
CA ARG A 214 9.24 -4.10 -21.03
C ARG A 214 7.77 -3.73 -20.94
N SER A 215 7.20 -3.79 -19.75
CA SER A 215 5.79 -3.51 -19.59
C SER A 215 5.46 -2.04 -19.84
N ARG A 216 6.37 -1.12 -19.50
CA ARG A 216 6.24 0.31 -19.78
C ARG A 216 6.35 0.61 -21.27
N GLU A 217 7.24 -0.05 -22.02
CA GLU A 217 7.34 0.13 -23.49
C GLU A 217 6.02 -0.17 -24.22
N ARG A 218 5.19 -1.05 -23.65
CA ARG A 218 3.86 -1.40 -24.19
C ARG A 218 2.73 -0.48 -23.73
N THR A 219 2.99 0.42 -22.79
CA THR A 219 1.99 1.29 -22.14
C THR A 219 2.46 2.75 -22.08
N THR A 220 3.34 3.14 -23.02
CA THR A 220 3.96 4.48 -23.04
C THR A 220 2.93 5.60 -23.09
N GLN A 221 1.87 5.44 -23.89
CA GLN A 221 0.80 6.43 -24.00
C GLN A 221 -0.03 6.50 -22.71
N ASP A 222 -0.40 5.35 -22.15
CA ASP A 222 -1.19 5.28 -20.91
C ASP A 222 -0.46 5.88 -19.71
N LEU A 223 0.87 5.76 -19.67
CA LEU A 223 1.73 6.23 -18.58
C LEU A 223 2.37 7.59 -18.85
N MET A 224 1.88 8.36 -19.83
CA MET A 224 2.51 9.65 -20.19
C MET A 224 2.44 10.65 -19.03
N ILE A 225 1.27 10.82 -18.42
CA ILE A 225 1.08 11.71 -17.25
C ILE A 225 1.92 11.21 -16.07
N ASP A 226 1.89 9.91 -15.82
CA ASP A 226 2.66 9.28 -14.75
C ASP A 226 4.17 9.52 -14.89
N SER A 227 4.66 9.38 -16.11
CA SER A 227 6.05 9.66 -16.49
C SER A 227 6.40 11.12 -16.23
N HIS A 228 5.53 12.05 -16.62
CA HIS A 228 5.71 13.48 -16.36
C HIS A 228 5.76 13.80 -14.87
N ILE A 229 4.83 13.26 -14.05
CA ILE A 229 4.78 13.50 -12.60
C ILE A 229 6.08 13.06 -11.91
N VAL A 230 6.68 11.96 -12.37
CA VAL A 230 7.90 11.37 -11.80
C VAL A 230 9.16 12.09 -12.27
N MET A 231 9.27 12.38 -13.57
CA MET A 231 10.48 12.98 -14.15
C MET A 231 10.49 14.51 -14.09
N GLY A 232 9.34 15.14 -13.81
CA GLY A 232 9.20 16.59 -13.72
C GLY A 232 9.76 17.30 -14.95
N GLN A 233 10.56 18.34 -14.71
CA GLN A 233 11.12 19.18 -15.78
C GLN A 233 12.09 18.44 -16.71
N ASP A 234 12.70 17.35 -16.25
CA ASP A 234 13.69 16.61 -17.05
C ASP A 234 13.04 15.87 -18.21
N TRP A 235 11.75 15.56 -18.11
CA TRP A 235 10.98 14.95 -19.19
C TRP A 235 11.12 15.70 -20.52
N GLN A 236 11.04 17.05 -20.48
CA GLN A 236 11.12 17.89 -21.68
C GLN A 236 12.56 18.11 -22.18
N LYS A 237 13.55 17.96 -21.29
CA LYS A 237 14.98 18.18 -21.62
C LYS A 237 15.61 16.95 -22.26
N LEU A 238 15.09 15.77 -21.97
CA LEU A 238 15.62 14.49 -22.43
C LEU A 238 15.17 14.17 -23.86
N LYS A 239 16.06 13.51 -24.62
CA LYS A 239 15.69 12.91 -25.90
C LYS A 239 14.66 11.80 -25.68
N LYS A 240 13.76 11.62 -26.64
CA LYS A 240 12.66 10.63 -26.54
C LYS A 240 13.18 9.21 -26.31
N GLU A 241 14.31 8.84 -26.90
CA GLU A 241 14.94 7.53 -26.72
C GLU A 241 15.51 7.30 -25.31
N ASP A 242 15.79 8.37 -24.56
CA ASP A 242 16.40 8.32 -23.23
C ASP A 242 15.35 8.35 -22.11
N GLN A 243 14.17 8.94 -22.39
CA GLN A 243 13.07 9.06 -21.43
C GLN A 243 12.69 7.74 -20.73
N PRO A 244 12.54 6.58 -21.42
CA PRO A 244 12.20 5.32 -20.74
C PRO A 244 13.28 4.86 -19.75
N TYR A 245 14.56 5.10 -20.07
CA TYR A 245 15.68 4.72 -19.20
C TYR A 245 15.78 5.66 -18.01
N TYR A 246 15.56 6.97 -18.21
CA TYR A 246 15.53 7.93 -17.11
C TYR A 246 14.36 7.66 -16.16
N ALA A 247 13.17 7.32 -16.67
CA ALA A 247 12.06 6.88 -15.85
C ALA A 247 12.43 5.66 -14.98
N MET A 248 13.12 4.68 -15.57
CA MET A 248 13.61 3.53 -14.81
C MET A 248 14.70 3.91 -13.81
N GLN A 249 15.57 4.86 -14.11
CA GLN A 249 16.57 5.38 -13.17
C GLN A 249 15.88 5.94 -11.93
N VAL A 250 14.86 6.79 -12.09
CA VAL A 250 14.11 7.37 -10.96
C VAL A 250 13.40 6.28 -10.15
N ILE A 251 12.76 5.31 -10.83
CA ILE A 251 12.10 4.18 -10.15
C ILE A 251 13.12 3.33 -9.37
N CYS A 252 14.21 2.89 -10.00
CA CYS A 252 15.22 2.05 -9.36
C CYS A 252 15.90 2.77 -8.20
N GLN A 253 16.28 4.03 -8.38
CA GLN A 253 16.89 4.84 -7.32
C GLN A 253 15.94 5.00 -6.13
N SER A 254 14.65 5.25 -6.36
CA SER A 254 13.65 5.32 -5.31
C SER A 254 13.51 4.00 -4.55
N GLN A 255 13.51 2.86 -5.25
CA GLN A 255 13.44 1.54 -4.63
C GLN A 255 14.65 1.28 -3.71
N LEU A 256 15.84 1.66 -4.16
CA LEU A 256 17.08 1.61 -3.38
C LEU A 256 17.01 2.51 -2.13
N GLU A 257 16.51 3.74 -2.27
CA GLU A 257 16.38 4.69 -1.17
C GLU A 257 15.33 4.26 -0.15
N ILE A 258 14.17 3.76 -0.61
CA ILE A 258 13.14 3.20 0.25
C ILE A 258 13.72 2.03 1.07
N TYR A 259 14.43 1.10 0.43
CA TYR A 259 15.06 -0.02 1.14
C TYR A 259 15.99 0.45 2.28
N LYS A 260 16.90 1.40 1.98
CA LYS A 260 17.82 1.97 2.99
C LYS A 260 17.07 2.70 4.11
N ALA A 261 15.99 3.40 3.77
CA ALA A 261 15.15 4.09 4.74
C ALA A 261 14.42 3.11 5.67
N VAL A 262 14.05 1.92 5.21
CA VAL A 262 13.48 0.85 6.06
C VAL A 262 14.52 0.33 7.04
N GLN A 263 15.75 0.07 6.60
CA GLN A 263 16.83 -0.38 7.49
C GLN A 263 17.09 0.62 8.63
N SER A 264 16.91 1.92 8.34
CA SER A 264 17.08 2.99 9.32
C SER A 264 15.88 3.17 10.27
N LEU A 265 14.76 2.46 10.06
CA LEU A 265 13.61 2.53 10.96
C LEU A 265 13.89 1.88 12.32
N PRO A 266 13.35 2.43 13.42
CA PRO A 266 13.29 1.74 14.71
C PRO A 266 12.63 0.35 14.55
N LYS A 267 13.09 -0.64 15.32
CA LYS A 267 12.65 -2.05 15.22
C LYS A 267 11.13 -2.20 15.19
N VAL A 268 10.41 -1.47 16.04
CA VAL A 268 8.94 -1.49 16.12
C VAL A 268 8.28 -1.02 14.81
N LEU A 269 8.80 0.04 14.19
CA LEU A 269 8.27 0.53 12.91
C LEU A 269 8.72 -0.35 11.74
N ARG A 270 9.92 -0.93 11.82
CA ARG A 270 10.42 -1.86 10.82
C ARG A 270 9.53 -3.08 10.71
N GLN A 271 9.05 -3.63 11.83
CA GLN A 271 8.09 -4.75 11.87
C GLN A 271 6.76 -4.47 11.15
N ARG A 272 6.43 -3.19 10.90
CA ARG A 272 5.27 -2.76 10.11
C ARG A 272 5.58 -2.67 8.61
N TYR A 273 6.63 -3.34 8.13
CA TYR A 273 7.05 -3.30 6.73
C TYR A 273 7.38 -4.68 6.13
N LEU A 274 6.56 -5.18 5.22
CA LEU A 274 6.82 -6.40 4.46
C LEU A 274 7.33 -6.07 3.05
N LEU A 275 8.59 -6.42 2.75
CA LEU A 275 9.14 -6.37 1.39
C LEU A 275 8.93 -7.70 0.66
N MET A 276 8.39 -7.65 -0.55
CA MET A 276 8.13 -8.83 -1.38
C MET A 276 8.54 -8.58 -2.84
N ARG A 277 9.16 -9.57 -3.48
CA ARG A 277 9.41 -9.57 -4.93
C ARG A 277 8.20 -10.16 -5.65
N TYR A 278 7.79 -9.52 -6.74
CA TYR A 278 6.75 -10.03 -7.63
C TYR A 278 7.12 -11.43 -8.18
N GLU A 279 8.40 -11.69 -8.42
CA GLU A 279 8.89 -12.96 -8.93
C GLU A 279 8.70 -14.11 -7.93
N ASP A 280 8.90 -13.86 -6.63
CA ASP A 280 8.62 -14.85 -5.58
C ASP A 280 7.11 -15.17 -5.54
N LEU A 281 6.28 -14.13 -5.61
CA LEU A 281 4.82 -14.26 -5.68
C LEU A 281 4.36 -14.98 -6.95
N ALA A 282 5.02 -14.76 -8.08
CA ALA A 282 4.70 -15.42 -9.34
C ALA A 282 5.11 -16.91 -9.36
N ARG A 283 6.19 -17.27 -8.66
CA ARG A 283 6.68 -18.66 -8.54
C ARG A 283 5.83 -19.48 -7.58
N ASP A 284 5.50 -18.92 -6.42
CA ASP A 284 4.70 -19.59 -5.40
C ASP A 284 3.57 -18.68 -4.88
N PRO A 285 2.50 -18.52 -5.68
CA PRO A 285 1.44 -17.57 -5.35
C PRO A 285 0.66 -17.94 -4.11
N LEU A 286 0.52 -19.23 -3.79
CA LEU A 286 -0.20 -19.68 -2.60
C LEU A 286 0.61 -19.39 -1.34
N ALA A 287 1.89 -19.78 -1.29
CA ALA A 287 2.70 -19.55 -0.09
C ALA A 287 2.95 -18.05 0.16
N GLN A 288 3.23 -17.27 -0.90
CA GLN A 288 3.46 -15.83 -0.73
C GLN A 288 2.16 -15.08 -0.36
N THR A 289 1.00 -15.48 -0.87
CA THR A 289 -0.28 -14.90 -0.42
C THR A 289 -0.58 -15.26 1.03
N ALA A 290 -0.35 -16.53 1.43
CA ALA A 290 -0.54 -16.96 2.81
C ALA A 290 0.31 -16.12 3.78
N ARG A 291 1.60 -15.96 3.47
CA ARG A 291 2.53 -15.13 4.24
C ARG A 291 2.09 -13.67 4.32
N MET A 292 1.62 -13.11 3.22
CA MET A 292 1.15 -11.73 3.18
C MET A 292 -0.11 -11.54 4.04
N TYR A 293 -1.02 -12.51 4.03
CA TYR A 293 -2.23 -12.48 4.85
C TYR A 293 -1.91 -12.65 6.33
N GLU A 294 -1.05 -13.60 6.68
CA GLU A 294 -0.56 -13.79 8.05
C GLU A 294 0.06 -12.50 8.60
N TYR A 295 0.90 -11.85 7.81
CA TYR A 295 1.54 -10.57 8.17
C TYR A 295 0.53 -9.46 8.52
N VAL A 296 -0.65 -9.45 7.88
CA VAL A 296 -1.73 -8.49 8.17
C VAL A 296 -2.91 -9.14 8.91
N GLY A 297 -2.72 -10.28 9.60
CA GLY A 297 -3.77 -10.90 10.41
C GLY A 297 -5.02 -11.37 9.65
N LEU A 298 -4.94 -11.57 8.33
CA LEU A 298 -6.03 -12.11 7.52
C LEU A 298 -5.99 -13.65 7.45
N LYS A 299 -7.17 -14.27 7.37
CA LYS A 299 -7.29 -15.71 7.16
C LYS A 299 -7.27 -16.02 5.67
N PHE A 300 -6.44 -16.98 5.23
CA PHE A 300 -6.44 -17.39 3.82
C PHE A 300 -7.54 -18.41 3.52
N LEU A 301 -8.75 -17.91 3.23
CA LEU A 301 -9.95 -18.72 3.04
C LEU A 301 -9.80 -19.71 1.86
N PRO A 302 -10.37 -20.94 1.93
CA PRO A 302 -10.27 -21.95 0.87
C PRO A 302 -10.73 -21.46 -0.51
N GLN A 303 -11.81 -20.67 -0.59
CA GLN A 303 -12.25 -20.11 -1.87
C GLN A 303 -11.22 -19.14 -2.48
N LEU A 304 -10.50 -18.38 -1.64
CA LEU A 304 -9.46 -17.47 -2.10
C LEU A 304 -8.21 -18.23 -2.53
N GLN A 305 -7.85 -19.32 -1.85
CA GLN A 305 -6.75 -20.19 -2.28
C GLN A 305 -7.01 -20.74 -3.69
N THR A 306 -8.22 -21.25 -3.93
CA THR A 306 -8.65 -21.72 -5.26
C THR A 306 -8.62 -20.60 -6.29
N TRP A 307 -9.11 -19.41 -5.95
CA TRP A 307 -9.08 -18.25 -6.83
C TRP A 307 -7.64 -17.83 -7.19
N VAL A 308 -6.73 -17.77 -6.21
CA VAL A 308 -5.30 -17.47 -6.42
C VAL A 308 -4.64 -18.50 -7.31
N TYR A 309 -4.91 -19.79 -7.08
CA TYR A 309 -4.42 -20.88 -7.94
C TYR A 309 -4.85 -20.69 -9.39
N ASN A 310 -6.13 -20.38 -9.61
CA ASN A 310 -6.71 -20.24 -10.95
C ASN A 310 -6.23 -18.99 -11.68
N ILE A 311 -6.18 -17.83 -11.02
CA ILE A 311 -5.82 -16.56 -11.66
C ILE A 311 -4.34 -16.51 -12.08
N THR A 312 -3.46 -17.27 -11.41
CA THR A 312 -2.02 -17.31 -11.67
C THR A 312 -1.59 -18.41 -12.65
N ARG A 313 -2.50 -19.33 -12.98
CA ARG A 313 -2.30 -20.45 -13.93
C ARG A 313 -3.18 -20.36 -15.17
N GLY A 314 -3.75 -19.19 -15.45
CA GLY A 314 -4.51 -18.95 -16.68
C GLY A 314 -3.68 -19.17 -17.96
N LYS A 315 -4.35 -19.42 -19.09
CA LYS A 315 -3.67 -19.62 -20.37
C LYS A 315 -3.18 -18.29 -20.94
N GLY A 316 -1.95 -18.27 -21.44
CA GLY A 316 -1.37 -17.12 -22.16
C GLY A 316 -0.91 -15.97 -21.28
N MET A 317 -0.70 -14.82 -21.91
CA MET A 317 -0.08 -13.62 -21.34
C MET A 317 -1.07 -12.63 -20.70
N GLY A 318 -2.37 -12.94 -20.74
CA GLY A 318 -3.46 -12.00 -20.46
C GLY A 318 -3.81 -11.10 -21.65
N GLY A 319 -4.87 -10.31 -21.49
CA GLY A 319 -5.38 -9.40 -22.52
C GLY A 319 -4.71 -8.03 -22.43
N HIS A 320 -5.43 -7.04 -21.91
CA HIS A 320 -4.89 -5.68 -21.78
C HIS A 320 -3.92 -5.55 -20.60
N ALA A 321 -2.91 -4.69 -20.75
CA ALA A 321 -1.81 -4.54 -19.80
C ALA A 321 -2.25 -4.18 -18.37
N PHE A 322 -3.37 -3.49 -18.21
CA PHE A 322 -3.90 -3.05 -16.91
C PHE A 322 -4.95 -4.00 -16.31
N GLN A 323 -5.32 -5.06 -17.02
CA GLN A 323 -6.25 -6.06 -16.51
C GLN A 323 -5.54 -7.07 -15.59
N THR A 324 -6.27 -7.49 -14.57
CA THR A 324 -5.94 -8.59 -13.65
C THR A 324 -6.76 -9.82 -14.01
N ASN A 325 -6.66 -10.26 -15.26
CA ASN A 325 -7.29 -11.50 -15.70
C ASN A 325 -6.35 -12.70 -15.49
N ALA A 326 -6.91 -13.91 -15.56
CA ALA A 326 -6.15 -15.13 -15.39
C ALA A 326 -5.05 -15.24 -16.46
N ARG A 327 -3.81 -15.45 -16.03
CA ARG A 327 -2.62 -15.57 -16.88
C ARG A 327 -1.53 -16.36 -16.19
N ASN A 328 -0.59 -16.92 -16.96
CA ASN A 328 0.55 -17.63 -16.39
C ASN A 328 1.52 -16.62 -15.76
N ALA A 329 1.47 -16.49 -14.43
CA ALA A 329 2.23 -15.47 -13.69
C ALA A 329 3.75 -15.62 -13.89
N LEU A 330 4.25 -16.86 -13.90
CA LEU A 330 5.66 -17.18 -14.12
C LEU A 330 6.12 -16.76 -15.51
N SER A 331 5.39 -17.16 -16.55
CA SER A 331 5.69 -16.78 -17.95
C SER A 331 5.66 -15.26 -18.13
N VAL A 332 4.71 -14.57 -17.51
CA VAL A 332 4.62 -13.10 -17.56
C VAL A 332 5.77 -12.43 -16.81
N SER A 333 6.29 -13.04 -15.73
CA SER A 333 7.47 -12.54 -15.02
C SER A 333 8.75 -12.68 -15.84
N GLN A 334 8.86 -13.77 -16.63
CA GLN A 334 9.99 -14.12 -17.49
C GLN A 334 9.78 -13.82 -18.97
N ALA A 335 8.74 -13.03 -19.28
CA ALA A 335 8.75 -12.14 -20.42
C ALA A 335 10.02 -11.28 -20.39
N TRP A 336 10.26 -10.24 -21.17
CA TRP A 336 11.56 -9.51 -21.12
C TRP A 336 12.73 -10.35 -21.65
N ARG A 337 13.03 -11.54 -21.09
CA ARG A 337 14.06 -12.49 -21.53
C ARG A 337 14.02 -12.76 -23.03
N TRP A 338 12.83 -13.00 -23.61
CA TRP A 338 12.72 -13.28 -25.05
C TRP A 338 12.30 -12.09 -25.93
N SER A 339 11.96 -10.91 -25.39
CA SER A 339 11.24 -9.87 -26.18
C SER A 339 11.96 -8.55 -26.21
N LEU A 340 12.78 -8.30 -25.19
CA LEU A 340 13.63 -7.15 -25.23
C LEU A 340 14.89 -7.53 -25.99
N PRO A 341 15.34 -6.72 -26.96
CA PRO A 341 16.69 -6.83 -27.50
C PRO A 341 17.72 -6.74 -26.36
N TYR A 342 18.80 -7.50 -26.45
CA TYR A 342 19.81 -7.56 -25.40
C TYR A 342 20.47 -6.20 -25.16
N GLU A 343 20.60 -5.36 -26.19
CA GLU A 343 21.17 -4.00 -26.08
C GLU A 343 20.33 -3.13 -25.13
N LYS A 344 19.00 -3.23 -25.21
CA LYS A 344 18.10 -2.51 -24.29
C LYS A 344 18.22 -3.05 -22.87
N VAL A 345 18.31 -4.37 -22.71
CA VAL A 345 18.50 -5.01 -21.40
C VAL A 345 19.83 -4.59 -20.79
N SER A 346 20.93 -4.66 -21.54
CA SER A 346 22.26 -4.25 -21.12
C SER A 346 22.29 -2.78 -20.70
N ARG A 347 21.67 -1.88 -21.50
CA ARG A 347 21.55 -0.46 -21.16
C ARG A 347 20.76 -0.25 -19.87
N LEU A 348 19.63 -0.93 -19.70
CA LEU A 348 18.82 -0.85 -18.49
C LEU A 348 19.56 -1.39 -17.25
N GLN A 349 20.30 -2.49 -17.39
CA GLN A 349 21.10 -3.07 -16.30
C GLN A 349 22.20 -2.10 -15.85
N LYS A 350 22.77 -1.28 -16.74
CA LYS A 350 23.70 -0.20 -16.34
C LYS A 350 23.00 0.88 -15.50
N VAL A 351 21.74 1.18 -15.79
CA VAL A 351 20.94 2.17 -15.06
C VAL A 351 20.49 1.65 -13.69
N CYS A 352 19.99 0.41 -13.63
CA CYS A 352 19.36 -0.16 -12.44
C CYS A 352 20.25 -1.16 -11.67
N GLY A 353 21.49 -1.38 -12.09
CA GLY A 353 22.35 -2.48 -11.61
C GLY A 353 22.50 -2.55 -10.10
N ASN A 354 22.71 -1.40 -9.43
CA ASN A 354 22.81 -1.34 -7.96
C ASN A 354 21.53 -1.81 -7.28
N THR A 355 20.37 -1.39 -7.80
CA THR A 355 19.05 -1.79 -7.28
C THR A 355 18.79 -3.26 -7.56
N MET A 356 19.16 -3.73 -8.75
CA MET A 356 19.02 -5.13 -9.14
C MET A 356 19.82 -6.05 -8.21
N ASN A 357 21.09 -5.74 -7.98
CA ASN A 357 21.94 -6.51 -7.06
C ASN A 357 21.36 -6.53 -5.65
N LEU A 358 20.92 -5.38 -5.13
CA LEU A 358 20.34 -5.27 -3.80
C LEU A 358 19.04 -6.06 -3.64
N LEU A 359 18.18 -6.07 -4.66
CA LEU A 359 16.91 -6.80 -4.63
C LEU A 359 17.06 -8.27 -5.08
N GLY A 360 18.30 -8.70 -5.35
CA GLY A 360 18.61 -10.08 -5.65
C GLY A 360 18.27 -10.50 -7.09
N TYR A 361 18.35 -9.58 -8.05
CA TYR A 361 18.21 -9.84 -9.48
C TYR A 361 19.59 -9.91 -10.16
N HIS A 362 19.96 -11.09 -10.65
CA HIS A 362 21.23 -11.28 -11.36
C HIS A 362 21.17 -10.67 -12.77
N LEU A 363 22.27 -10.04 -13.17
CA LEU A 363 22.42 -9.42 -14.50
C LEU A 363 22.63 -10.52 -15.55
N ALA A 364 21.99 -10.37 -16.72
CA ALA A 364 22.31 -11.17 -17.88
C ALA A 364 23.53 -10.53 -18.58
N THR A 365 24.59 -11.30 -18.83
CA THR A 365 25.86 -10.80 -19.40
C THR A 365 25.98 -11.02 -20.90
N SER A 366 25.06 -11.80 -21.48
CA SER A 366 24.96 -12.04 -22.92
C SER A 366 23.50 -12.24 -23.36
N GLU A 367 23.25 -12.18 -24.67
CA GLU A 367 21.93 -12.50 -25.24
C GLU A 367 21.56 -13.97 -24.99
N GLN A 368 22.55 -14.86 -25.02
CA GLN A 368 22.41 -16.29 -24.75
C GLN A 368 21.95 -16.51 -23.31
N GLU A 369 22.61 -15.88 -22.33
CA GLU A 369 22.17 -15.92 -20.93
C GLU A 369 20.79 -15.30 -20.75
N GLN A 370 20.52 -14.17 -21.41
CA GLN A 370 19.21 -13.54 -21.35
C GLN A 370 18.11 -14.51 -21.81
N LYS A 371 18.30 -15.23 -22.93
CA LYS A 371 17.29 -16.12 -23.52
C LYS A 371 17.23 -17.52 -22.88
N ASN A 372 18.25 -17.93 -22.12
CA ASN A 372 18.27 -19.22 -21.43
C ASN A 372 17.33 -19.24 -20.23
N LEU A 373 16.09 -19.73 -20.42
CA LEU A 373 15.08 -19.82 -19.35
C LEU A 373 15.43 -20.80 -18.23
N SER A 374 16.35 -21.74 -18.46
CA SER A 374 16.85 -22.67 -17.44
C SER A 374 17.84 -22.02 -16.47
N LEU A 375 18.44 -20.88 -16.85
CA LEU A 375 19.31 -20.10 -15.96
C LEU A 375 18.46 -19.24 -15.04
N ASP A 376 18.55 -19.45 -13.72
CA ASP A 376 17.87 -18.59 -12.76
C ASP A 376 18.63 -17.25 -12.61
N LEU A 377 17.93 -16.15 -12.89
CA LEU A 377 18.42 -14.78 -12.70
C LEU A 377 17.84 -14.12 -11.44
N LEU A 378 17.26 -14.92 -10.55
CA LEU A 378 16.79 -14.51 -9.23
C LEU A 378 17.62 -15.23 -8.16
N SER A 379 18.12 -14.47 -7.20
CA SER A 379 18.80 -15.01 -6.04
C SER A 379 17.84 -15.80 -5.13
N THR A 380 18.41 -16.81 -4.46
CA THR A 380 17.69 -17.71 -3.56
C THR A 380 17.37 -17.08 -2.20
N TRP A 381 18.09 -16.03 -1.78
CA TRP A 381 17.81 -15.32 -0.53
C TRP A 381 16.71 -14.27 -0.73
N SER A 382 15.93 -14.01 0.33
CA SER A 382 14.84 -13.04 0.28
C SER A 382 15.30 -11.67 0.78
N PRO A 383 15.04 -10.57 0.06
CA PRO A 383 15.29 -9.20 0.55
C PRO A 383 14.65 -8.90 1.91
N TYR A 384 13.54 -9.57 2.22
CA TYR A 384 12.96 -9.51 3.55
C TYR A 384 13.92 -10.02 4.63
N GLN A 385 14.56 -11.18 4.44
CA GLN A 385 15.43 -11.76 5.47
C GLN A 385 16.57 -10.80 5.83
N GLN A 386 17.14 -10.09 4.87
CA GLN A 386 18.17 -9.08 5.13
C GLN A 386 17.69 -7.88 5.96
N ILE A 387 16.47 -7.37 5.71
CA ILE A 387 15.91 -6.26 6.50
C ILE A 387 15.77 -6.62 7.99
N TYR A 388 15.57 -7.91 8.28
CA TYR A 388 15.22 -8.40 9.62
C TYR A 388 16.33 -9.19 10.32
N GLN A 389 17.40 -9.59 9.64
CA GLN A 389 18.52 -10.37 10.20
C GLN A 389 19.73 -9.52 10.65
N GLU A 390 19.80 -8.24 10.29
CA GLU A 390 20.90 -7.32 10.70
C GLU A 390 20.62 -6.61 12.05
N GLY A 391 20.03 -7.28 13.04
CA GLY A 391 19.59 -6.68 14.31
C GLY A 391 20.01 -7.44 15.54
#